data_AF-A0A8T6GAK8-F1
#
_entry.id   AF-A0A8T6GAK8-F1
#
_cell.length_a   1.000
_cell.length_b   1.000
_cell.length_c   1.000
_cell.angle_alpha   90.00
_cell.angle_beta   90.00
_cell.angle_gamma   90.00
#
_symmetry.space_group_name_H-M   'P 1'
#
loop_
_entity.id
_entity.type
_entity.pdbx_description
1 polymer ?
#
loop_
_entity_poly.entity_id
_entity_poly.type
_entity_poly.pdbx_seq_one_letter_code
_entity_poly.pdbx_strand_id
1 'polypeptide(L)'
;MENLGDILKRLAATRQASNGASNGTIGEPPLPPTDERDEDACPICGGRGWYTPDVVVGHPNFGQVITCVCQQQRLSDERLSRLLRYSNLGHLARFTFDTLKPEGIAQDADSRELFAEACRAAAEFAENPSGWLVLTGPNGSGKTHLAAAVANHCIKSEHVVFFMHVPDLLDHLRATYAPSSELTYSDLYTQVVDAPLLILDGLGAHSSTSWAEEKLQQVINHRFNAELPTVVTTASDLTELDPYIRSRLQTAGLSRVVQTGTYHKPKAHNLGRVALEMLRGMTFETFDVRGNNPRAGEQASLQNAALAAVRYADNPQGWLTLFGPTGVGKTHLAVAIANTQLELGNTVFFAFVPELLDYFRYTFDPRNRVSMESILEDVKNAPLLILDDLGQEHNSPWAEEKLYQIFVHRHNHRLPTVITGMLDFTEQTGPIASRIRDATLGRLVRIDAPDYRIREPR
;
A
#
# COMPACT_ATOMS: atom_id res chain seq x y z
N MET A 1 -10.70 6.76 -27.55
CA MET A 1 -11.19 6.03 -26.37
C MET A 1 -12.71 6.18 -26.35
N GLU A 2 -13.48 5.09 -26.40
CA GLU A 2 -14.95 5.17 -26.33
C GLU A 2 -15.39 5.75 -24.97
N ASN A 3 -16.41 6.61 -24.98
CA ASN A 3 -16.97 7.25 -23.79
C ASN A 3 -17.69 6.20 -22.92
N LEU A 4 -17.33 6.11 -21.62
CA LEU A 4 -17.89 5.13 -20.68
C LEU A 4 -19.41 5.26 -20.52
N GLY A 5 -19.99 6.45 -20.75
CA GLY A 5 -21.43 6.67 -20.78
C GLY A 5 -22.14 5.86 -21.88
N ASP A 6 -21.50 5.66 -23.03
CA ASP A 6 -22.03 4.84 -24.12
C ASP A 6 -21.86 3.34 -23.83
N ILE A 7 -20.83 2.97 -23.08
CA ILE A 7 -20.56 1.59 -22.65
C ILE A 7 -21.53 1.17 -21.53
N LEU A 8 -21.81 2.05 -20.56
CA LEU A 8 -22.80 1.83 -19.50
C LEU A 8 -24.22 1.75 -20.08
N LYS A 9 -24.55 2.56 -21.09
CA LYS A 9 -25.82 2.45 -21.83
C LYS A 9 -25.95 1.10 -22.56
N ARG A 10 -24.87 0.60 -23.18
CA ARG A 10 -24.88 -0.74 -23.83
C ARG A 10 -25.03 -1.87 -22.81
N LEU A 11 -24.36 -1.78 -21.66
CA LEU A 11 -24.47 -2.79 -20.60
C LEU A 11 -25.86 -2.80 -19.93
N ALA A 12 -26.50 -1.63 -19.78
CA ALA A 12 -27.88 -1.52 -19.30
C ALA A 12 -28.89 -2.05 -20.34
N ALA A 13 -28.66 -1.85 -21.63
CA ALA A 13 -29.50 -2.38 -22.70
C ALA A 13 -29.47 -3.93 -22.76
N THR A 14 -28.34 -4.57 -22.47
CA THR A 14 -28.23 -6.04 -22.42
C THR A 14 -29.03 -6.64 -21.26
N ARG A 15 -29.30 -5.89 -20.18
CA ARG A 15 -30.22 -6.31 -19.11
C ARG A 15 -31.70 -6.31 -19.52
N GLN A 16 -32.08 -5.54 -20.55
CA GLN A 16 -33.45 -5.49 -21.07
C GLN A 16 -33.68 -6.47 -22.24
N ALA A 17 -32.63 -6.88 -22.95
CA ALA A 17 -32.72 -7.82 -24.07
C ALA A 17 -33.04 -9.27 -23.66
N SER A 18 -33.02 -9.60 -22.37
CA SER A 18 -33.47 -10.90 -21.85
C SER A 18 -35.00 -11.04 -21.72
N ASN A 19 -35.79 -10.01 -22.08
CA ASN A 19 -37.26 -10.03 -21.96
C ASN A 19 -38.02 -9.47 -23.20
N GLY A 20 -37.52 -9.70 -24.41
CA GLY A 20 -38.21 -9.26 -25.63
C GLY A 20 -38.02 -10.21 -26.81
N ALA A 21 -38.99 -11.08 -27.04
CA ALA A 21 -39.13 -11.80 -28.30
C ALA A 21 -39.70 -10.86 -29.37
N SER A 22 -39.10 -10.82 -30.57
CA SER A 22 -39.82 -10.93 -31.86
C SER A 22 -38.94 -10.70 -33.10
N ASN A 23 -39.03 -11.69 -33.98
CA ASN A 23 -39.11 -11.68 -35.44
C ASN A 23 -38.20 -10.77 -36.29
N GLY A 24 -37.25 -11.41 -36.98
CA GLY A 24 -36.57 -10.90 -38.17
C GLY A 24 -36.28 -12.02 -39.17
N THR A 25 -37.12 -12.07 -40.19
CA THR A 25 -37.10 -12.70 -41.53
C THR A 25 -35.92 -13.60 -41.97
N ILE A 26 -36.28 -14.79 -42.48
CA ILE A 26 -35.43 -15.82 -43.08
C ILE A 26 -34.91 -15.37 -44.46
N GLY A 27 -33.59 -15.42 -44.65
CA GLY A 27 -32.92 -15.43 -45.96
C GLY A 27 -32.14 -16.74 -46.12
N GLU A 28 -32.18 -17.33 -47.32
CA GLU A 28 -31.67 -18.67 -47.68
C GLU A 28 -30.19 -18.94 -47.34
N PRO A 29 -29.81 -20.20 -47.04
CA PRO A 29 -28.45 -20.56 -46.66
C PRO A 29 -27.53 -20.84 -47.87
N PRO A 30 -26.24 -20.45 -47.85
CA PRO A 30 -25.27 -20.95 -48.82
C PRO A 30 -24.82 -22.39 -48.47
N LEU A 31 -24.56 -23.19 -49.51
CA LEU A 31 -24.03 -24.55 -49.49
C LEU A 31 -22.66 -24.66 -48.79
N PRO A 32 -22.29 -25.84 -48.23
CA PRO A 32 -21.19 -25.96 -47.27
C PRO A 32 -19.82 -26.18 -47.95
N PRO A 33 -18.72 -25.67 -47.38
CA PRO A 33 -17.40 -26.22 -47.63
C PRO A 33 -17.08 -27.35 -46.63
N THR A 34 -16.78 -28.51 -47.22
CA THR A 34 -15.83 -29.56 -46.84
C THR A 34 -15.31 -29.63 -45.38
N ASP A 35 -15.71 -30.73 -44.73
CA ASP A 35 -14.97 -31.62 -43.80
C ASP A 35 -13.50 -31.23 -43.48
N GLU A 36 -13.32 -30.24 -42.61
CA GLU A 36 -12.20 -30.20 -41.68
C GLU A 36 -12.78 -30.53 -40.30
N ARG A 37 -12.47 -31.73 -39.79
CA ARG A 37 -12.83 -32.09 -38.41
C ARG A 37 -11.91 -31.28 -37.50
N ASP A 38 -12.39 -30.11 -37.08
CA ASP A 38 -11.82 -29.34 -35.99
C ASP A 38 -11.77 -30.24 -34.73
N GLU A 39 -10.59 -30.73 -34.37
CA GLU A 39 -10.36 -31.49 -33.13
C GLU A 39 -10.63 -30.66 -31.86
N ASP A 40 -10.84 -29.34 -32.00
CA ASP A 40 -11.23 -28.40 -30.94
C ASP A 40 -12.73 -28.00 -30.96
N ALA A 41 -13.55 -28.61 -31.83
CA ALA A 41 -14.96 -28.27 -31.91
C ALA A 41 -15.71 -28.75 -30.65
N CYS A 42 -16.37 -27.81 -29.95
CA CYS A 42 -17.14 -28.13 -28.74
C CYS A 42 -18.11 -29.30 -28.98
N PRO A 43 -18.09 -30.37 -28.17
CA PRO A 43 -18.87 -31.60 -28.42
C PRO A 43 -20.39 -31.42 -28.36
N ILE A 44 -20.86 -30.27 -27.84
CA ILE A 44 -22.29 -29.95 -27.70
C ILE A 44 -22.81 -29.15 -28.90
N CYS A 45 -22.03 -28.18 -29.41
CA CYS A 45 -22.48 -27.26 -30.47
C CYS A 45 -21.66 -27.32 -31.76
N GLY A 46 -20.63 -28.17 -31.83
CA GLY A 46 -19.73 -28.29 -32.98
C GLY A 46 -19.07 -26.96 -33.37
N GLY A 47 -18.68 -26.14 -32.38
CA GLY A 47 -18.06 -24.83 -32.60
C GLY A 47 -19.02 -23.67 -32.95
N ARG A 48 -20.32 -23.93 -33.12
CA ARG A 48 -21.31 -22.91 -33.51
C ARG A 48 -21.74 -22.00 -32.36
N GLY A 49 -21.55 -22.46 -31.13
CA GLY A 49 -21.91 -21.76 -29.90
C GLY A 49 -23.38 -21.84 -29.48
N TRP A 50 -24.27 -22.37 -30.34
CA TRP A 50 -25.69 -22.60 -30.06
C TRP A 50 -26.07 -24.01 -30.51
N TYR A 51 -27.07 -24.61 -29.87
CA TYR A 51 -27.60 -25.92 -30.24
C TYR A 51 -29.11 -26.00 -29.97
N THR A 52 -29.81 -26.86 -30.70
CA THR A 52 -31.22 -27.20 -30.46
C THR A 52 -31.27 -28.56 -29.79
N PRO A 53 -31.75 -28.68 -28.53
CA PRO A 53 -31.84 -29.97 -27.86
C PRO A 53 -32.77 -30.92 -28.62
N ASP A 54 -32.31 -32.16 -28.81
CA ASP A 54 -33.13 -33.23 -29.37
C ASP A 54 -34.01 -33.83 -28.27
N VAL A 55 -35.23 -33.29 -28.13
CA VAL A 55 -36.21 -33.67 -27.12
C VAL A 55 -37.54 -34.05 -27.78
N VAL A 56 -38.41 -34.75 -27.07
CA VAL A 56 -39.71 -35.17 -27.63
C VAL A 56 -40.67 -33.99 -27.83
N VAL A 57 -41.57 -34.13 -28.81
CA VAL A 57 -42.66 -33.17 -29.06
C VAL A 57 -43.53 -33.05 -27.80
N GLY A 58 -43.60 -31.84 -27.24
CA GLY A 58 -44.28 -31.53 -25.96
C GLY A 58 -43.32 -31.23 -24.80
N HIS A 59 -42.01 -31.46 -24.96
CA HIS A 59 -41.00 -30.98 -24.01
C HIS A 59 -40.82 -29.46 -24.12
N PRO A 60 -40.64 -28.71 -23.00
CA PRO A 60 -40.54 -27.25 -23.01
C PRO A 60 -39.46 -26.69 -23.96
N ASN A 61 -38.39 -27.45 -24.14
CA ASN A 61 -37.23 -27.05 -24.96
C ASN A 61 -37.29 -27.57 -26.41
N PHE A 62 -38.42 -28.20 -26.82
CA PHE A 62 -38.56 -28.72 -28.18
C PHE A 62 -38.52 -27.59 -29.21
N GLY A 63 -37.59 -27.67 -30.17
CA GLY A 63 -37.41 -26.66 -31.21
C GLY A 63 -36.80 -25.33 -30.72
N GLN A 64 -36.36 -25.23 -29.46
CA GLN A 64 -35.71 -24.03 -28.95
C GLN A 64 -34.21 -24.02 -29.25
N VAL A 65 -33.69 -22.86 -29.64
CA VAL A 65 -32.25 -22.63 -29.80
C VAL A 65 -31.69 -22.21 -28.44
N ILE A 66 -30.76 -22.99 -27.89
CA ILE A 66 -30.13 -22.74 -26.60
C ILE A 66 -28.65 -22.41 -26.80
N THR A 67 -28.15 -21.40 -26.08
CA THR A 67 -26.72 -21.08 -26.06
C THR A 67 -25.93 -22.22 -25.43
N CYS A 68 -24.88 -22.65 -26.11
CA CYS A 68 -23.98 -23.67 -25.61
C CYS A 68 -23.15 -23.15 -24.43
N VAL A 69 -22.85 -24.05 -23.48
CA VAL A 69 -22.02 -23.76 -22.29
C VAL A 69 -20.65 -23.19 -22.69
N CYS A 70 -20.04 -23.68 -23.76
CA CYS A 70 -18.74 -23.16 -24.23
C CYS A 70 -18.82 -21.70 -24.70
N GLN A 71 -19.92 -21.29 -25.33
CA GLN A 71 -20.10 -19.90 -25.75
C GLN A 71 -20.44 -19.02 -24.55
N GLN A 72 -21.21 -19.52 -23.58
CA GLN A 72 -21.45 -18.81 -22.32
C GLN A 72 -20.14 -18.56 -21.56
N GLN A 73 -19.26 -19.57 -21.45
CA GLN A 73 -17.94 -19.45 -20.82
C GLN A 73 -17.03 -18.46 -21.56
N ARG A 74 -16.97 -18.54 -22.90
CA ARG A 74 -16.15 -17.61 -23.69
C ARG A 74 -16.62 -16.16 -23.54
N LEU A 75 -17.94 -15.94 -23.54
CA LEU A 75 -18.53 -14.62 -23.33
C LEU A 75 -18.31 -14.10 -21.91
N SER A 76 -18.39 -14.96 -20.88
CA SER A 76 -18.10 -14.57 -19.50
C SER A 76 -16.63 -14.18 -19.33
N ASP A 77 -15.71 -14.94 -19.91
CA ASP A 77 -14.27 -14.66 -19.82
C ASP A 77 -13.88 -13.37 -20.55
N GLU A 78 -14.44 -13.13 -21.75
CA GLU A 78 -14.26 -11.87 -22.48
C GLU A 78 -14.81 -10.68 -21.68
N ARG A 79 -15.97 -10.85 -21.04
CA ARG A 79 -16.60 -9.81 -20.22
C ARG A 79 -15.79 -9.50 -18.97
N LEU A 80 -15.30 -10.52 -18.28
CA LEU A 80 -14.42 -10.40 -17.12
C LEU A 80 -13.11 -9.68 -17.47
N SER A 81 -12.48 -10.07 -18.58
CA SER A 81 -11.25 -9.44 -19.09
C SER A 81 -11.45 -7.95 -19.41
N ARG A 82 -12.61 -7.59 -19.97
CA ARG A 82 -12.98 -6.18 -20.17
C ARG A 82 -13.10 -5.44 -18.85
N LEU A 83 -13.86 -5.97 -17.88
CA LEU A 83 -14.03 -5.34 -16.57
C LEU A 83 -12.70 -5.12 -15.84
N LEU A 84 -11.79 -6.10 -15.88
CA LEU A 84 -10.45 -5.98 -15.30
C LEU A 84 -9.64 -4.85 -15.93
N ARG A 85 -9.68 -4.71 -17.27
CA ARG A 85 -8.99 -3.59 -17.96
C ARG A 85 -9.52 -2.22 -17.53
N TYR A 86 -10.81 -2.10 -17.24
CA TYR A 86 -11.42 -0.83 -16.82
C TYR A 86 -11.27 -0.54 -15.32
N SER A 87 -11.03 -1.56 -14.51
CA SER A 87 -10.95 -1.42 -13.06
C SER A 87 -9.72 -0.70 -12.54
N ASN A 88 -8.73 -0.46 -13.40
CA ASN A 88 -7.44 0.15 -13.02
C ASN A 88 -6.70 -0.60 -11.89
N LEU A 89 -7.01 -1.89 -11.68
CA LEU A 89 -6.34 -2.75 -10.70
C LEU A 89 -4.90 -3.09 -11.10
N GLY A 90 -4.59 -3.17 -12.40
CA GLY A 90 -3.24 -3.50 -12.89
C GLY A 90 -2.65 -4.75 -12.21
N HIS A 91 -1.53 -4.56 -11.50
CA HIS A 91 -0.86 -5.64 -10.75
C HIS A 91 -1.61 -6.12 -9.49
N LEU A 92 -2.64 -5.39 -9.04
CA LEU A 92 -3.46 -5.74 -7.88
C LEU A 92 -4.50 -6.82 -8.19
N ALA A 93 -4.70 -7.19 -9.46
CA ALA A 93 -5.63 -8.25 -9.86
C ALA A 93 -5.31 -9.63 -9.24
N ARG A 94 -4.08 -9.83 -8.76
CA ARG A 94 -3.64 -11.06 -8.06
C ARG A 94 -4.12 -11.16 -6.60
N PHE A 95 -4.59 -10.06 -6.02
CA PHE A 95 -4.96 -9.98 -4.61
C PHE A 95 -6.44 -10.33 -4.45
N THR A 96 -6.73 -11.55 -3.99
CA THR A 96 -8.09 -12.06 -3.75
C THR A 96 -8.26 -12.45 -2.29
N PHE A 97 -9.50 -12.73 -1.87
CA PHE A 97 -9.76 -13.30 -0.55
C PHE A 97 -9.06 -14.66 -0.34
N ASP A 98 -8.84 -15.43 -1.40
CA ASP A 98 -8.14 -16.72 -1.32
C ASP A 98 -6.62 -16.56 -1.06
N THR A 99 -6.02 -15.43 -1.49
CA THR A 99 -4.60 -15.14 -1.26
C THR A 99 -4.36 -14.36 0.03
N LEU A 100 -5.43 -13.93 0.72
CA LEU A 100 -5.37 -13.30 2.03
C LEU A 100 -5.13 -14.35 3.13
N LYS A 101 -4.16 -14.08 4.00
CA LYS A 101 -4.07 -14.79 5.27
C LYS A 101 -5.09 -14.17 6.23
N PRO A 102 -6.13 -14.89 6.69
CA PRO A 102 -7.19 -14.31 7.53
C PRO A 102 -6.67 -13.76 8.87
N GLU A 103 -5.50 -14.23 9.29
CA GLU A 103 -4.80 -13.80 10.51
C GLU A 103 -3.96 -12.52 10.28
N GLY A 104 -3.85 -12.01 9.06
CA GLY A 104 -2.97 -10.86 8.78
C GLY A 104 -1.48 -11.18 8.91
N ILE A 105 -0.64 -10.13 8.89
CA ILE A 105 0.84 -10.23 9.04
C ILE A 105 1.25 -9.91 10.50
N ALA A 106 0.38 -9.23 11.25
CA ALA A 106 0.65 -8.76 12.60
C ALA A 106 0.79 -9.92 13.60
N GLN A 107 1.74 -9.80 14.53
CA GLN A 107 2.01 -10.84 15.53
C GLN A 107 1.13 -10.73 16.78
N ASP A 108 0.52 -9.57 17.03
CA ASP A 108 -0.31 -9.32 18.21
C ASP A 108 -1.74 -9.89 18.04
N ALA A 109 -2.30 -10.46 19.11
CA ALA A 109 -3.61 -11.11 19.06
C ALA A 109 -4.76 -10.13 18.69
N ASP A 110 -4.70 -8.91 19.21
CA ASP A 110 -5.74 -7.89 19.01
C ASP A 110 -5.82 -7.46 17.54
N SER A 111 -4.69 -7.21 16.87
CA SER A 111 -4.69 -6.85 15.45
C SER A 111 -5.12 -8.02 14.55
N ARG A 112 -4.88 -9.27 14.96
CA ARG A 112 -5.39 -10.44 14.22
C ARG A 112 -6.90 -10.54 14.28
N GLU A 113 -7.51 -10.26 15.44
CA GLU A 113 -8.96 -10.24 15.59
C GLU A 113 -9.60 -9.09 14.78
N LEU A 114 -9.02 -7.89 14.87
CA LEU A 114 -9.45 -6.72 14.06
C LEU A 114 -9.33 -7.01 12.56
N PHE A 115 -8.22 -7.60 12.12
CA PHE A 115 -8.06 -7.95 10.71
C PHE A 115 -9.06 -9.01 10.24
N ALA A 116 -9.38 -10.00 11.09
CA ALA A 116 -10.40 -11.00 10.79
C ALA A 116 -11.81 -10.37 10.71
N GLU A 117 -12.14 -9.41 11.56
CA GLU A 117 -13.37 -8.62 11.45
C GLU A 117 -13.39 -7.80 10.15
N ALA A 118 -12.29 -7.14 9.80
CA ALA A 118 -12.16 -6.41 8.54
C ALA A 118 -12.36 -7.34 7.33
N CYS A 119 -11.79 -8.54 7.35
CA CYS A 119 -11.99 -9.53 6.30
C CYS A 119 -13.46 -9.93 6.15
N ARG A 120 -14.17 -10.17 7.27
CA ARG A 120 -15.60 -10.48 7.24
C ARG A 120 -16.43 -9.32 6.68
N ALA A 121 -16.20 -8.11 7.18
CA ALA A 121 -16.92 -6.93 6.70
C ALA A 121 -16.66 -6.63 5.22
N ALA A 122 -15.43 -6.85 4.75
CA ALA A 122 -15.07 -6.70 3.35
C ALA A 122 -15.73 -7.78 2.46
N ALA A 123 -15.79 -9.03 2.92
CA ALA A 123 -16.50 -10.10 2.22
C ALA A 123 -18.01 -9.81 2.12
N GLU A 124 -18.65 -9.40 3.22
CA GLU A 124 -20.06 -9.00 3.25
C GLU A 124 -20.34 -7.84 2.28
N PHE A 125 -19.47 -6.82 2.27
CA PHE A 125 -19.59 -5.71 1.32
C PHE A 125 -19.42 -6.18 -0.14
N ALA A 126 -18.50 -7.11 -0.40
CA ALA A 126 -18.24 -7.59 -1.75
C ALA A 126 -19.41 -8.42 -2.33
N GLU A 127 -20.14 -9.14 -1.48
CA GLU A 127 -21.35 -9.89 -1.87
C GLU A 127 -22.51 -8.96 -2.24
N ASN A 128 -22.70 -7.87 -1.48
CA ASN A 128 -23.75 -6.89 -1.74
C ASN A 128 -23.22 -5.45 -1.56
N PRO A 129 -22.58 -4.87 -2.60
CA PRO A 129 -21.93 -3.57 -2.52
C PRO A 129 -22.97 -2.48 -2.35
N SER A 130 -23.15 -2.04 -1.10
CA SER A 130 -24.10 -1.01 -0.70
C SER A 130 -23.51 -0.18 0.44
N GLY A 131 -23.79 1.12 0.42
CA GLY A 131 -23.18 2.04 1.37
C GLY A 131 -21.65 2.10 1.23
N TRP A 132 -20.97 2.46 2.31
CA TRP A 132 -19.55 2.77 2.32
C TRP A 132 -18.81 1.81 3.26
N LEU A 133 -17.66 1.32 2.82
CA LEU A 133 -16.74 0.54 3.64
C LEU A 133 -15.45 1.34 3.82
N VAL A 134 -15.14 1.68 5.07
CA VAL A 134 -13.93 2.45 5.40
C VAL A 134 -12.96 1.55 6.14
N LEU A 135 -11.85 1.22 5.49
CA LEU A 135 -10.78 0.39 6.04
C LEU A 135 -9.68 1.28 6.65
N THR A 136 -9.54 1.20 7.96
CA THR A 136 -8.66 2.07 8.74
C THR A 136 -7.58 1.24 9.46
N GLY A 137 -6.35 1.73 9.61
CA GLY A 137 -5.30 1.02 10.34
C GLY A 137 -3.88 1.37 9.88
N PRO A 138 -2.84 0.88 10.56
CA PRO A 138 -1.45 1.29 10.32
C PRO A 138 -0.91 0.84 8.95
N ASN A 139 0.17 1.47 8.49
CA ASN A 139 0.86 1.05 7.26
C ASN A 139 1.23 -0.45 7.31
N GLY A 140 1.07 -1.14 6.18
CA GLY A 140 1.34 -2.59 6.11
C GLY A 140 0.28 -3.50 6.74
N SER A 141 -0.82 -2.97 7.29
CA SER A 141 -1.92 -3.78 7.85
C SER A 141 -2.79 -4.52 6.83
N GLY A 142 -2.47 -4.46 5.54
CA GLY A 142 -3.21 -5.18 4.48
C GLY A 142 -4.45 -4.48 3.92
N LYS A 143 -4.70 -3.21 4.22
CA LYS A 143 -5.85 -2.43 3.70
C LYS A 143 -5.97 -2.45 2.18
N THR A 144 -4.89 -2.15 1.46
CA THR A 144 -4.87 -2.14 -0.01
C THR A 144 -5.13 -3.52 -0.59
N HIS A 145 -4.59 -4.58 0.04
CA HIS A 145 -4.88 -5.96 -0.36
C HIS A 145 -6.37 -6.26 -0.17
N LEU A 146 -6.93 -5.91 0.98
CA LEU A 146 -8.34 -6.14 1.27
C LEU A 146 -9.27 -5.37 0.33
N ALA A 147 -8.95 -4.11 0.02
CA ALA A 147 -9.67 -3.30 -0.95
C ALA A 147 -9.58 -3.90 -2.38
N ALA A 148 -8.40 -4.39 -2.79
CA ALA A 148 -8.24 -5.09 -4.06
C ALA A 148 -8.99 -6.43 -4.09
N ALA A 149 -9.08 -7.15 -2.96
CA ALA A 149 -9.84 -8.38 -2.85
C ALA A 149 -11.35 -8.14 -3.01
N VAL A 150 -11.89 -7.07 -2.40
CA VAL A 150 -13.26 -6.61 -2.65
C VAL A 150 -13.46 -6.30 -4.12
N ALA A 151 -12.55 -5.54 -4.73
CA ALA A 151 -12.61 -5.18 -6.15
C ALA A 151 -12.71 -6.42 -7.04
N ASN A 152 -11.78 -7.37 -6.86
CA ASN A 152 -11.71 -8.59 -7.64
C ASN A 152 -12.95 -9.47 -7.45
N HIS A 153 -13.49 -9.54 -6.25
CA HIS A 153 -14.72 -10.27 -5.99
C HIS A 153 -15.93 -9.62 -6.69
N CYS A 154 -16.10 -8.31 -6.56
CA CYS A 154 -17.17 -7.59 -7.24
C CYS A 154 -17.09 -7.72 -8.78
N ILE A 155 -15.88 -7.68 -9.35
CA ILE A 155 -15.64 -7.89 -10.78
C ILE A 155 -16.03 -9.31 -11.23
N LYS A 156 -15.71 -10.33 -10.42
CA LYS A 156 -16.16 -11.72 -10.68
C LYS A 156 -17.68 -11.85 -10.62
N SER A 157 -18.34 -11.08 -9.76
CA SER A 157 -19.79 -10.97 -9.66
C SER A 157 -20.42 -10.01 -10.69
N GLU A 158 -19.69 -9.71 -11.79
CA GLU A 158 -20.09 -8.83 -12.90
C GLU A 158 -20.38 -7.36 -12.54
N HIS A 159 -19.88 -6.86 -11.40
CA HIS A 159 -19.98 -5.44 -11.05
C HIS A 159 -18.84 -4.62 -11.69
N VAL A 160 -19.18 -3.40 -12.12
CA VAL A 160 -18.18 -2.44 -12.61
C VAL A 160 -17.55 -1.75 -11.40
N VAL A 161 -16.25 -1.98 -11.22
CA VAL A 161 -15.46 -1.41 -10.13
C VAL A 161 -14.43 -0.47 -10.71
N PHE A 162 -14.20 0.67 -10.07
CA PHE A 162 -13.13 1.59 -10.40
C PHE A 162 -12.19 1.72 -9.20
N PHE A 163 -10.97 1.20 -9.32
CA PHE A 163 -9.94 1.25 -8.29
C PHE A 163 -8.93 2.35 -8.59
N MET A 164 -8.66 3.22 -7.63
CA MET A 164 -7.68 4.28 -7.82
C MET A 164 -6.95 4.61 -6.52
N HIS A 165 -5.63 4.75 -6.60
CA HIS A 165 -4.85 5.35 -5.53
C HIS A 165 -5.07 6.86 -5.51
N VAL A 166 -5.27 7.42 -4.33
CA VAL A 166 -5.55 8.86 -4.16
C VAL A 166 -4.46 9.77 -4.76
N PRO A 167 -3.15 9.49 -4.62
CA PRO A 167 -2.11 10.28 -5.29
C PRO A 167 -2.25 10.28 -6.82
N ASP A 168 -2.49 9.11 -7.41
CA ASP A 168 -2.65 8.97 -8.87
C ASP A 168 -3.88 9.74 -9.36
N LEU A 169 -5.00 9.68 -8.64
CA LEU A 169 -6.20 10.47 -8.94
C LEU A 169 -5.87 11.97 -9.02
N LEU A 170 -5.16 12.49 -8.02
CA LEU A 170 -4.80 13.89 -7.93
C LEU A 170 -3.82 14.28 -9.05
N ASP A 171 -2.85 13.43 -9.37
CA ASP A 171 -1.91 13.69 -10.45
C ASP A 171 -2.60 13.69 -11.82
N HIS A 172 -3.53 12.76 -12.05
CA HIS A 172 -4.34 12.75 -13.27
C HIS A 172 -5.23 13.99 -13.40
N LEU A 173 -5.92 14.37 -12.31
CA LEU A 173 -6.72 15.61 -12.29
C LEU A 173 -5.84 16.84 -12.55
N ARG A 174 -4.61 16.89 -12.01
CA ARG A 174 -3.67 17.99 -12.25
C ARG A 174 -3.19 18.03 -13.71
N ALA A 175 -2.88 16.87 -14.29
CA ALA A 175 -2.40 16.76 -15.67
C ALA A 175 -3.43 17.27 -16.70
N THR A 176 -4.73 17.13 -16.43
CA THR A 176 -5.80 17.63 -17.31
C THR A 176 -5.97 19.16 -17.32
N TYR A 177 -5.24 19.90 -16.48
CA TYR A 177 -5.13 21.37 -16.58
C TYR A 177 -4.01 21.82 -17.55
N ALA A 178 -3.19 20.90 -18.08
CA ALA A 178 -2.19 21.23 -19.07
C ALA A 178 -2.86 21.52 -20.43
N PRO A 179 -2.45 22.57 -21.17
CA PRO A 179 -3.10 23.01 -22.42
C PRO A 179 -3.01 22.03 -23.61
N SER A 180 -2.56 20.79 -23.39
CA SER A 180 -2.27 19.78 -24.42
C SER A 180 -2.92 18.40 -24.20
N SER A 181 -3.89 18.25 -23.28
CA SER A 181 -4.54 16.94 -23.06
C SER A 181 -5.77 16.73 -23.94
N GLU A 182 -5.83 15.60 -24.66
CA GLU A 182 -7.01 15.16 -25.45
C GLU A 182 -8.22 14.75 -24.59
N LEU A 183 -8.00 14.46 -23.30
CA LEU A 183 -9.07 14.21 -22.32
C LEU A 183 -9.43 15.52 -21.62
N THR A 184 -10.69 15.93 -21.74
CA THR A 184 -11.24 17.05 -20.98
C THR A 184 -11.30 16.67 -19.50
N TYR A 185 -10.76 17.52 -18.61
CA TYR A 185 -10.82 17.39 -17.13
C TYR A 185 -12.19 16.88 -16.62
N SER A 186 -13.27 17.32 -17.27
CA SER A 186 -14.65 16.94 -16.94
C SER A 186 -14.93 15.44 -17.07
N ASP A 187 -14.34 14.74 -18.04
CA ASP A 187 -14.70 13.35 -18.35
C ASP A 187 -14.14 12.37 -17.32
N LEU A 188 -12.85 12.52 -16.97
CA LEU A 188 -12.21 11.69 -15.93
C LEU A 188 -12.85 11.95 -14.56
N TYR A 189 -13.13 13.21 -14.24
CA TYR A 189 -13.78 13.58 -12.99
C TYR A 189 -15.18 12.95 -12.89
N THR A 190 -15.99 13.07 -13.95
CA THR A 190 -17.33 12.45 -14.01
C THR A 190 -17.22 10.93 -13.87
N GLN A 191 -16.25 10.30 -14.54
CA GLN A 191 -16.03 8.87 -14.46
C GLN A 191 -15.72 8.38 -13.04
N VAL A 192 -14.89 9.10 -12.29
CA VAL A 192 -14.56 8.77 -10.89
C VAL A 192 -15.78 8.94 -9.99
N VAL A 193 -16.49 10.05 -10.18
CA VAL A 193 -17.57 10.46 -9.30
C VAL A 193 -18.84 9.61 -9.49
N ASP A 194 -19.14 9.19 -10.72
CA ASP A 194 -20.31 8.37 -11.09
C ASP A 194 -20.01 6.87 -11.19
N ALA A 195 -18.80 6.44 -10.82
CA ALA A 195 -18.43 5.02 -10.84
C ALA A 195 -19.43 4.18 -10.01
N PRO A 196 -19.97 3.06 -10.55
CA PRO A 196 -20.93 2.23 -9.82
C PRO A 196 -20.40 1.70 -8.48
N LEU A 197 -19.13 1.32 -8.44
CA LEU A 197 -18.37 1.08 -7.21
C LEU A 197 -17.01 1.76 -7.35
N LEU A 198 -16.70 2.68 -6.43
CA LEU A 198 -15.41 3.36 -6.37
C LEU A 198 -14.59 2.83 -5.20
N ILE A 199 -13.31 2.56 -5.43
CA ILE A 199 -12.34 2.23 -4.39
C ILE A 199 -11.26 3.30 -4.39
N LEU A 200 -11.19 4.06 -3.29
CA LEU A 200 -10.19 5.08 -3.05
C LEU A 200 -9.14 4.54 -2.07
N ASP A 201 -7.97 4.22 -2.58
CA ASP A 201 -6.88 3.67 -1.77
C ASP A 201 -5.90 4.77 -1.33
N GLY A 202 -5.58 4.84 -0.03
CA GLY A 202 -4.57 5.73 0.52
C GLY A 202 -5.07 7.14 0.85
N LEU A 203 -6.32 7.30 1.28
CA LEU A 203 -6.84 8.58 1.73
C LEU A 203 -6.05 9.08 2.96
N GLY A 204 -5.62 10.34 2.93
CA GLY A 204 -4.89 10.99 4.02
C GLY A 204 -3.36 10.84 3.99
N ALA A 205 -2.80 9.95 3.17
CA ALA A 205 -1.35 9.72 3.15
C ALA A 205 -0.54 10.85 2.44
N HIS A 206 -1.17 11.64 1.56
CA HIS A 206 -0.44 12.52 0.62
C HIS A 206 -1.10 13.87 0.27
N SER A 207 -2.21 14.25 0.91
CA SER A 207 -2.97 15.46 0.54
C SER A 207 -2.72 16.61 1.51
N SER A 208 -1.58 17.31 1.38
CA SER A 208 -1.26 18.51 2.17
C SER A 208 -1.50 19.83 1.42
N THR A 209 -2.06 19.77 0.21
CA THR A 209 -2.38 20.98 -0.58
C THR A 209 -3.87 21.27 -0.53
N SER A 210 -4.24 22.54 -0.37
CA SER A 210 -5.64 22.97 -0.32
C SER A 210 -6.42 22.56 -1.58
N TRP A 211 -5.76 22.48 -2.73
CA TRP A 211 -6.37 21.99 -3.97
C TRP A 211 -6.73 20.50 -3.89
N ALA A 212 -5.85 19.66 -3.34
CA ALA A 212 -6.12 18.24 -3.19
C ALA A 212 -7.28 17.98 -2.22
N GLU A 213 -7.30 18.72 -1.10
CA GLU A 213 -8.41 18.68 -0.14
C GLU A 213 -9.74 19.07 -0.80
N GLU A 214 -9.77 20.18 -1.55
CA GLU A 214 -10.97 20.63 -2.26
C GLU A 214 -11.50 19.56 -3.23
N LYS A 215 -10.61 18.93 -4.01
CA LYS A 215 -11.02 17.89 -4.97
C LYS A 215 -11.52 16.63 -4.29
N LEU A 216 -10.86 16.18 -3.23
CA LEU A 216 -11.32 15.03 -2.45
C LEU A 216 -12.68 15.31 -1.80
N GLN A 217 -12.89 16.51 -1.26
CA GLN A 217 -14.19 16.93 -0.72
C GLN A 217 -15.29 16.90 -1.79
N GLN A 218 -15.00 17.34 -3.02
CA GLN A 218 -15.97 17.32 -4.12
C GLN A 218 -16.38 15.88 -4.49
N VAL A 219 -15.42 14.95 -4.64
CA VAL A 219 -15.70 13.54 -4.95
C VAL A 219 -16.49 12.88 -3.83
N ILE A 220 -16.04 13.04 -2.59
CA ILE A 220 -16.68 12.43 -1.40
C ILE A 220 -18.09 12.98 -1.22
N ASN A 221 -18.30 14.29 -1.35
CA ASN A 221 -19.62 14.90 -1.18
C ASN A 221 -20.61 14.42 -2.24
N HIS A 222 -20.20 14.33 -3.51
CA HIS A 222 -21.10 13.85 -4.56
C HIS A 222 -21.55 12.42 -4.28
N ARG A 223 -20.60 11.52 -4.01
CA ARG A 223 -20.91 10.11 -3.75
C ARG A 223 -21.70 9.90 -2.47
N PHE A 224 -21.50 10.77 -1.48
CA PHE A 224 -22.27 10.76 -0.24
C PHE A 224 -23.73 11.11 -0.50
N ASN A 225 -23.99 12.20 -1.23
CA ASN A 225 -25.35 12.64 -1.55
C ASN A 225 -26.11 11.66 -2.47
N ALA A 226 -25.37 10.95 -3.33
CA ALA A 226 -25.92 9.93 -4.22
C ALA A 226 -25.92 8.52 -3.61
N GLU A 227 -25.45 8.35 -2.37
CA GLU A 227 -25.30 7.07 -1.66
C GLU A 227 -24.61 5.98 -2.48
N LEU A 228 -23.66 6.37 -3.34
CA LEU A 228 -23.01 5.44 -4.25
C LEU A 228 -22.02 4.53 -3.49
N PRO A 229 -22.00 3.21 -3.79
CA PRO A 229 -21.11 2.26 -3.13
C PRO A 229 -19.65 2.69 -3.18
N THR A 230 -18.99 2.81 -2.04
CA THR A 230 -17.61 3.34 -1.99
C THR A 230 -16.77 2.61 -0.94
N VAL A 231 -15.58 2.14 -1.34
CA VAL A 231 -14.57 1.63 -0.41
C VAL A 231 -13.48 2.69 -0.27
N VAL A 232 -13.10 3.00 0.97
CA VAL A 232 -12.03 3.95 1.27
C VAL A 232 -11.00 3.27 2.16
N THR A 233 -9.72 3.41 1.85
CA THR A 233 -8.65 3.00 2.77
C THR A 233 -7.91 4.23 3.31
N THR A 234 -7.58 4.21 4.60
CA THR A 234 -6.77 5.25 5.26
C THR A 234 -5.71 4.62 6.15
N ALA A 235 -4.49 5.12 6.05
CA ALA A 235 -3.38 4.74 6.93
C ALA A 235 -3.41 5.46 8.29
N SER A 236 -4.02 6.65 8.33
CA SER A 236 -4.19 7.49 9.51
C SER A 236 -5.48 7.16 10.27
N ASP A 237 -5.56 7.51 11.55
CA ASP A 237 -6.82 7.51 12.29
C ASP A 237 -7.80 8.47 11.61
N LEU A 238 -9.09 8.12 11.56
CA LEU A 238 -10.12 9.00 11.02
C LEU A 238 -10.16 10.36 11.72
N THR A 239 -9.71 10.45 12.98
CA THR A 239 -9.61 11.73 13.69
C THR A 239 -8.65 12.72 13.03
N GLU A 240 -7.64 12.24 12.32
CA GLU A 240 -6.60 13.04 11.64
C GLU A 240 -7.05 13.57 10.28
N LEU A 241 -8.13 13.02 9.72
CA LEU A 241 -8.70 13.49 8.46
C LEU A 241 -9.38 14.84 8.64
N ASP A 242 -9.46 15.58 7.53
CA ASP A 242 -10.23 16.81 7.42
C ASP A 242 -11.64 16.64 8.03
N PRO A 243 -12.09 17.55 8.91
CA PRO A 243 -13.36 17.40 9.63
C PRO A 243 -14.56 17.20 8.70
N TYR A 244 -14.55 17.80 7.52
CA TYR A 244 -15.61 17.64 6.54
C TYR A 244 -15.62 16.20 6.00
N ILE A 245 -14.49 15.71 5.48
CA ILE A 245 -14.36 14.33 4.99
C ILE A 245 -14.70 13.31 6.09
N ARG A 246 -14.15 13.48 7.29
CA ARG A 246 -14.38 12.60 8.45
C ARG A 246 -15.86 12.44 8.75
N SER A 247 -16.62 13.54 8.77
CA SER A 247 -18.05 13.49 9.10
C SER A 247 -18.88 12.64 8.13
N ARG A 248 -18.50 12.58 6.85
CA ARG A 248 -19.17 11.75 5.84
C ARG A 248 -18.76 10.28 5.99
N LEU A 249 -17.46 10.02 6.18
CA LEU A 249 -16.93 8.68 6.41
C LEU A 249 -17.46 8.01 7.69
N GLN A 250 -17.91 8.78 8.67
CA GLN A 250 -18.46 8.29 9.94
C GLN A 250 -19.99 8.35 10.03
N THR A 251 -20.68 8.65 8.92
CA THR A 251 -22.14 8.73 8.93
C THR A 251 -22.77 7.36 9.18
N ALA A 252 -23.50 7.24 10.30
CA ALA A 252 -24.21 6.02 10.67
C ALA A 252 -25.27 5.66 9.62
N GLY A 253 -25.38 4.37 9.29
CA GLY A 253 -26.33 3.84 8.31
C GLY A 253 -25.81 3.82 6.87
N LEU A 254 -24.96 4.78 6.49
CA LEU A 254 -24.31 4.77 5.18
C LEU A 254 -22.92 4.11 5.24
N SER A 255 -22.12 4.41 6.26
CA SER A 255 -20.73 3.98 6.35
C SER A 255 -20.49 2.98 7.46
N ARG A 256 -19.74 1.92 7.13
CA ARG A 256 -19.18 0.95 8.06
C ARG A 256 -17.67 1.16 8.12
N VAL A 257 -17.20 1.70 9.25
CA VAL A 257 -15.78 1.84 9.54
C VAL A 257 -15.29 0.56 10.19
N VAL A 258 -14.24 -0.04 9.63
CA VAL A 258 -13.61 -1.24 10.17
C VAL A 258 -12.11 -1.07 10.25
N GLN A 259 -11.55 -1.50 11.36
CA GLN A 259 -10.14 -1.38 11.65
C GLN A 259 -9.41 -2.67 11.27
N THR A 260 -8.34 -2.55 10.48
CA THR A 260 -7.54 -3.68 9.96
C THR A 260 -6.39 -4.08 10.89
N GLY A 261 -6.21 -3.36 11.99
CA GLY A 261 -5.17 -3.62 12.97
C GLY A 261 -5.16 -2.47 13.95
N THR A 262 -4.68 -2.73 15.16
CA THR A 262 -4.53 -1.64 16.12
C THR A 262 -3.61 -0.60 15.50
N TYR A 263 -4.02 0.68 15.53
CA TYR A 263 -3.03 1.74 15.53
C TYR A 263 -2.22 1.42 16.76
N HIS A 264 -1.06 0.79 16.55
CA HIS A 264 -0.12 0.68 17.62
C HIS A 264 0.14 2.14 17.96
N LYS A 265 -0.45 2.63 19.06
CA LYS A 265 0.19 3.70 19.81
C LYS A 265 1.62 3.21 19.86
N PRO A 266 2.60 3.90 19.24
CA PRO A 266 3.98 3.54 19.44
C PRO A 266 4.06 3.50 20.96
N LYS A 267 4.28 2.30 21.51
CA LYS A 267 4.21 2.08 22.95
C LYS A 267 5.07 3.21 23.50
N ALA A 268 4.46 4.21 24.16
CA ALA A 268 5.22 5.38 24.62
C ALA A 268 6.34 4.92 25.58
N HIS A 269 6.24 3.68 26.04
CA HIS A 269 7.19 2.93 26.87
C HIS A 269 8.43 2.40 26.11
N ASN A 270 8.44 2.36 24.77
CA ASN A 270 9.53 1.76 23.96
C ASN A 270 10.24 2.77 23.06
N LEU A 271 9.70 3.96 22.80
CA LEU A 271 10.45 4.98 22.07
C LEU A 271 11.68 5.36 22.90
N GLY A 272 12.85 5.37 22.26
CA GLY A 272 14.12 5.56 22.94
C GLY A 272 14.66 4.31 23.63
N ARG A 273 14.02 3.14 23.50
CA ARG A 273 14.53 1.85 24.00
C ARG A 273 14.78 0.89 22.85
N VAL A 274 15.77 0.03 23.04
CA VAL A 274 16.03 -1.10 22.13
C VAL A 274 15.16 -2.28 22.55
N ALA A 275 14.51 -2.95 21.60
CA ALA A 275 13.70 -4.14 21.90
C ALA A 275 14.57 -5.27 22.47
N LEU A 276 14.08 -5.96 23.52
CA LEU A 276 14.83 -7.04 24.20
C LEU A 276 15.27 -8.17 23.26
N GLU A 277 14.47 -8.48 22.24
CA GLU A 277 14.79 -9.49 21.24
C GLU A 277 15.98 -9.06 20.36
N MET A 278 16.05 -7.77 20.01
CA MET A 278 17.18 -7.21 19.25
C MET A 278 18.45 -7.22 20.09
N LEU A 279 18.36 -6.82 21.37
CA LEU A 279 19.50 -6.86 22.30
C LEU A 279 20.08 -8.28 22.48
N ARG A 280 19.22 -9.30 22.51
CA ARG A 280 19.65 -10.71 22.65
C ARG A 280 20.29 -11.27 21.37
N GLY A 281 19.87 -10.81 20.21
CA GLY A 281 20.26 -11.40 18.92
C GLY A 281 21.33 -10.63 18.14
N MET A 282 21.45 -9.33 18.37
CA MET A 282 22.28 -8.42 17.55
C MET A 282 23.46 -7.86 18.35
N THR A 283 24.42 -8.74 18.67
CA THR A 283 25.66 -8.37 19.37
C THR A 283 26.84 -8.37 18.41
N PHE A 284 27.99 -7.82 18.83
CA PHE A 284 29.21 -7.91 18.02
C PHE A 284 29.67 -9.35 17.81
N GLU A 285 29.37 -10.25 18.76
CA GLU A 285 29.72 -11.67 18.70
C GLU A 285 28.86 -12.44 17.69
N THR A 286 27.58 -12.08 17.54
CA THR A 286 26.66 -12.71 16.58
C THR A 286 26.76 -12.11 15.18
N PHE A 287 27.50 -11.02 14.99
CA PHE A 287 27.68 -10.40 13.70
C PHE A 287 28.68 -11.19 12.83
N ASP A 288 28.20 -11.83 11.75
CA ASP A 288 29.07 -12.63 10.87
C ASP A 288 29.81 -11.76 9.84
N VAL A 289 31.02 -11.31 10.20
CA VAL A 289 31.92 -10.57 9.30
C VAL A 289 32.33 -11.33 8.03
N ARG A 290 32.05 -12.64 7.93
CA ARG A 290 32.30 -13.43 6.72
C ARG A 290 31.22 -13.24 5.66
N GLY A 291 30.09 -12.61 6.00
CA GLY A 291 29.01 -12.31 5.06
C GLY A 291 28.36 -13.52 4.41
N ASN A 292 27.51 -13.27 3.42
CA ASN A 292 26.86 -14.29 2.60
C ASN A 292 27.59 -14.45 1.25
N ASN A 293 28.66 -15.25 1.23
CA ASN A 293 29.53 -15.43 0.06
C ASN A 293 30.06 -14.11 -0.57
N PRO A 294 30.58 -13.16 0.24
CA PRO A 294 31.02 -11.87 -0.27
C PRO A 294 32.31 -11.99 -1.08
N ARG A 295 32.49 -11.08 -2.04
CA ARG A 295 33.79 -10.85 -2.69
C ARG A 295 34.78 -10.28 -1.68
N ALA A 296 36.08 -10.38 -1.96
CA ALA A 296 37.13 -9.89 -1.06
C ALA A 296 36.96 -8.41 -0.64
N GLY A 297 36.49 -7.55 -1.56
CA GLY A 297 36.19 -6.15 -1.26
C GLY A 297 34.95 -5.94 -0.37
N GLU A 298 33.92 -6.76 -0.55
CA GLU A 298 32.68 -6.73 0.25
C GLU A 298 32.95 -7.23 1.68
N GLN A 299 33.78 -8.26 1.81
CA GLN A 299 34.22 -8.76 3.12
C GLN A 299 35.05 -7.72 3.87
N ALA A 300 35.97 -7.02 3.17
CA ALA A 300 36.74 -5.92 3.76
C ALA A 300 35.83 -4.76 4.19
N SER A 301 34.79 -4.45 3.42
CA SER A 301 33.77 -3.44 3.80
C SER A 301 33.04 -3.83 5.08
N LEU A 302 32.56 -5.07 5.20
CA LEU A 302 31.92 -5.61 6.42
C LEU A 302 32.85 -5.55 7.64
N GLN A 303 34.10 -5.95 7.48
CA GLN A 303 35.09 -5.90 8.57
C GLN A 303 35.38 -4.46 9.01
N ASN A 304 35.52 -3.53 8.06
CA ASN A 304 35.73 -2.12 8.38
C ASN A 304 34.50 -1.52 9.10
N ALA A 305 33.28 -1.89 8.70
CA ALA A 305 32.06 -1.48 9.37
C ALA A 305 31.95 -2.03 10.79
N ALA A 306 32.21 -3.32 10.98
CA ALA A 306 32.24 -3.94 12.30
C ALA A 306 33.30 -3.30 13.22
N LEU A 307 34.52 -3.10 12.71
CA LEU A 307 35.60 -2.44 13.46
C LEU A 307 35.24 -0.99 13.83
N ALA A 308 34.65 -0.24 12.91
CA ALA A 308 34.20 1.13 13.16
C ALA A 308 33.11 1.16 14.25
N ALA A 309 32.17 0.22 14.21
CA ALA A 309 31.11 0.09 15.20
C ALA A 309 31.66 -0.30 16.59
N VAL A 310 32.57 -1.27 16.68
CA VAL A 310 33.23 -1.65 17.94
C VAL A 310 33.96 -0.46 18.55
N ARG A 311 34.80 0.24 17.76
CA ARG A 311 35.52 1.43 18.25
C ARG A 311 34.60 2.53 18.73
N TYR A 312 33.47 2.73 18.05
CA TYR A 312 32.47 3.72 18.45
C TYR A 312 31.75 3.29 19.72
N ALA A 313 31.46 1.99 19.88
CA ALA A 313 30.86 1.44 21.10
C ALA A 313 31.77 1.60 22.31
N ASP A 314 33.09 1.50 22.17
CA ASP A 314 34.04 1.69 23.28
C ASP A 314 34.13 3.15 23.74
N ASN A 315 34.04 4.10 22.80
CA ASN A 315 34.11 5.54 23.08
C ASN A 315 33.23 6.35 22.11
N PRO A 316 31.93 6.49 22.41
CA PRO A 316 30.99 7.16 21.52
C PRO A 316 31.26 8.66 21.50
N GLN A 317 31.93 9.11 20.44
CA GLN A 317 32.26 10.51 20.19
C GLN A 317 31.91 10.86 18.76
N GLY A 318 31.30 12.03 18.58
CA GLY A 318 30.89 12.47 17.25
C GLY A 318 29.88 11.51 16.62
N TRP A 319 29.82 11.46 15.30
CA TRP A 319 28.79 10.72 14.57
C TRP A 319 29.35 9.51 13.82
N LEU A 320 28.60 8.41 13.80
CA LEU A 320 28.87 7.24 12.97
C LEU A 320 27.68 6.99 12.05
N THR A 321 27.90 7.05 10.74
CA THR A 321 26.86 6.75 9.75
C THR A 321 27.19 5.47 9.01
N LEU A 322 26.33 4.46 9.14
CA LEU A 322 26.41 3.19 8.42
C LEU A 322 25.40 3.18 7.28
N PHE A 323 25.85 3.11 6.03
CA PHE A 323 24.95 3.15 4.87
C PHE A 323 25.29 2.11 3.83
N GLY A 324 24.31 1.72 3.01
CA GLY A 324 24.46 0.68 1.99
C GLY A 324 23.16 -0.08 1.70
N PRO A 325 23.20 -1.14 0.89
CA PRO A 325 22.02 -1.91 0.48
C PRO A 325 21.23 -2.52 1.64
N THR A 326 19.99 -2.94 1.38
CA THR A 326 19.15 -3.63 2.38
C THR A 326 19.78 -4.94 2.84
N GLY A 327 19.56 -5.29 4.11
CA GLY A 327 19.93 -6.62 4.62
C GLY A 327 21.42 -6.86 4.86
N VAL A 328 22.29 -5.85 4.73
CA VAL A 328 23.75 -5.96 4.92
C VAL A 328 24.24 -5.85 6.38
N GLY A 329 23.32 -5.71 7.34
CA GLY A 329 23.64 -5.72 8.78
C GLY A 329 23.85 -4.35 9.45
N LYS A 330 23.42 -3.24 8.84
CA LYS A 330 23.52 -1.89 9.42
C LYS A 330 22.83 -1.77 10.79
N THR A 331 21.55 -2.18 10.87
CA THR A 331 20.77 -2.20 12.11
C THR A 331 21.40 -3.09 13.17
N HIS A 332 21.96 -4.24 12.77
CA HIS A 332 22.65 -5.15 13.70
C HIS A 332 23.82 -4.45 14.39
N LEU A 333 24.68 -3.77 13.62
CA LEU A 333 25.82 -3.03 14.18
C LEU A 333 25.37 -1.87 15.08
N ALA A 334 24.31 -1.15 14.69
CA ALA A 334 23.74 -0.08 15.51
C ALA A 334 23.19 -0.61 16.85
N VAL A 335 22.50 -1.74 16.84
CA VAL A 335 22.02 -2.40 18.07
C VAL A 335 23.16 -2.95 18.91
N ALA A 336 24.22 -3.49 18.30
CA ALA A 336 25.39 -3.97 19.03
C ALA A 336 26.12 -2.83 19.78
N ILE A 337 26.20 -1.64 19.17
CA ILE A 337 26.68 -0.42 19.84
C ILE A 337 25.78 -0.08 21.03
N ALA A 338 24.46 -0.11 20.82
CA ALA A 338 23.49 0.17 21.86
C ALA A 338 23.63 -0.79 23.04
N ASN A 339 23.76 -2.10 22.76
CA ASN A 339 23.90 -3.14 23.77
C ASN A 339 25.14 -2.92 24.64
N THR A 340 26.29 -2.66 24.01
CA THR A 340 27.55 -2.39 24.72
C THR A 340 27.43 -1.18 25.65
N GLN A 341 26.80 -0.10 25.18
CA GLN A 341 26.60 1.11 25.98
C GLN A 341 25.61 0.91 27.14
N LEU A 342 24.54 0.13 26.92
CA LEU A 342 23.58 -0.23 27.97
C LEU A 342 24.22 -1.13 29.03
N GLU A 343 25.08 -2.07 28.64
CA GLU A 343 25.84 -2.93 29.56
C GLU A 343 26.82 -2.15 30.44
N LEU A 344 27.40 -1.06 29.90
CA LEU A 344 28.22 -0.10 30.65
C LEU A 344 27.40 0.83 31.57
N GLY A 345 26.06 0.72 31.56
CA GLY A 345 25.15 1.52 32.37
C GLY A 345 24.83 2.89 31.79
N ASN A 346 25.22 3.17 30.54
CA ASN A 346 24.91 4.42 29.86
C ASN A 346 23.49 4.36 29.27
N THR A 347 22.90 5.54 29.08
CA THR A 347 21.58 5.66 28.44
C THR A 347 21.72 5.82 26.94
N VAL A 348 20.90 5.07 26.20
CA VAL A 348 20.85 5.10 24.73
C VAL A 348 19.42 5.38 24.32
N PHE A 349 19.23 6.35 23.43
CA PHE A 349 17.95 6.60 22.78
C PHE A 349 17.97 5.93 21.41
N PHE A 350 17.27 4.81 21.25
CA PHE A 350 17.12 4.13 19.97
C PHE A 350 15.76 4.44 19.35
N ALA A 351 15.75 4.79 18.07
CA ALA A 351 14.52 5.00 17.32
C ALA A 351 14.67 4.57 15.86
N PHE A 352 13.67 3.84 15.37
CA PHE A 352 13.46 3.65 13.95
C PHE A 352 12.84 4.94 13.39
N VAL A 353 13.45 5.54 12.37
CA VAL A 353 13.08 6.90 11.93
C VAL A 353 11.61 7.01 11.49
N PRO A 354 11.06 6.06 10.70
CA PRO A 354 9.63 6.05 10.39
C PRO A 354 8.72 6.06 11.62
N GLU A 355 8.99 5.21 12.61
CA GLU A 355 8.20 5.13 13.85
C GLU A 355 8.32 6.41 14.70
N LEU A 356 9.50 7.02 14.73
CA LEU A 356 9.72 8.29 15.43
C LEU A 356 8.89 9.42 14.84
N LEU A 357 8.86 9.52 13.51
CA LEU A 357 8.11 10.54 12.80
C LEU A 357 6.59 10.32 12.94
N ASP A 358 6.12 9.08 12.88
CA ASP A 358 4.73 8.76 13.18
C ASP A 358 4.36 9.09 14.63
N TYR A 359 5.26 8.86 15.58
CA TYR A 359 5.03 9.25 16.98
C TYR A 359 4.94 10.77 17.16
N PHE A 360 5.81 11.54 16.49
CA PHE A 360 5.73 12.99 16.49
C PHE A 360 4.40 13.50 15.92
N ARG A 361 3.90 12.90 14.83
CA ARG A 361 2.57 13.21 14.26
C ARG A 361 1.46 12.93 15.27
N TYR A 362 1.52 11.79 15.95
CA TYR A 362 0.54 11.39 16.96
C TYR A 362 0.45 12.37 18.14
N THR A 363 1.58 12.94 18.57
CA THR A 363 1.62 13.90 19.70
C THR A 363 1.17 15.32 19.37
N PHE A 364 0.70 15.58 18.15
CA PHE A 364 0.24 16.90 17.70
C PHE A 364 -1.20 17.26 18.16
N ASP A 365 -1.94 16.33 18.79
CA ASP A 365 -3.28 16.62 19.33
C ASP A 365 -3.17 17.54 20.58
N PRO A 366 -3.77 18.75 20.58
CA PRO A 366 -3.71 19.70 21.69
C PRO A 366 -4.37 19.20 22.99
N ARG A 367 -4.96 17.99 23.00
CA ARG A 367 -5.53 17.32 24.18
C ARG A 367 -4.58 16.32 24.85
N ASN A 368 -3.41 16.04 24.27
CA ASN A 368 -2.44 15.11 24.84
C ASN A 368 -1.56 15.77 25.93
N ARG A 369 -1.34 15.05 27.05
CA ARG A 369 -0.53 15.52 28.20
C ARG A 369 0.98 15.49 27.94
N VAL A 370 1.44 14.71 26.96
CA VAL A 370 2.85 14.66 26.53
C VAL A 370 2.93 15.46 25.24
N SER A 371 3.56 16.62 25.30
CA SER A 371 3.70 17.48 24.13
C SER A 371 4.83 16.94 23.24
N MET A 372 4.64 17.06 21.92
CA MET A 372 5.66 16.72 20.92
C MET A 372 7.02 17.34 21.26
N GLU A 373 7.02 18.56 21.82
CA GLU A 373 8.24 19.27 22.20
C GLU A 373 9.06 18.50 23.23
N SER A 374 8.43 17.85 24.22
CA SER A 374 9.16 17.10 25.25
C SER A 374 9.97 15.96 24.65
N ILE A 375 9.36 15.18 23.76
CA ILE A 375 10.02 14.02 23.14
C ILE A 375 11.09 14.49 22.15
N LEU A 376 10.80 15.56 21.40
CA LEU A 376 11.78 16.16 20.52
C LEU A 376 13.02 16.63 21.30
N GLU A 377 12.83 17.21 22.49
CA GLU A 377 13.93 17.57 23.39
C GLU A 377 14.66 16.34 23.96
N ASP A 378 13.96 15.26 24.30
CA ASP A 378 14.59 14.01 24.73
C ASP A 378 15.49 13.43 23.63
N VAL A 379 15.01 13.42 22.38
CA VAL A 379 15.77 12.97 21.20
C VAL A 379 16.97 13.87 20.94
N LYS A 380 16.77 15.20 20.99
CA LYS A 380 17.83 16.18 20.78
C LYS A 380 18.95 16.05 21.81
N ASN A 381 18.61 15.82 23.07
CA ASN A 381 19.56 15.85 24.19
C ASN A 381 20.00 14.45 24.66
N ALA A 382 19.56 13.37 23.99
CA ALA A 382 19.97 12.01 24.30
C ALA A 382 21.51 11.87 24.34
N PRO A 383 22.10 11.27 25.40
CA PRO A 383 23.54 11.08 25.52
C PRO A 383 24.16 10.28 24.37
N LEU A 384 23.45 9.25 23.92
CA LEU A 384 23.70 8.56 22.65
C LEU A 384 22.37 8.41 21.92
N LEU A 385 22.27 8.96 20.70
CA LEU A 385 21.12 8.79 19.83
C LEU A 385 21.45 7.81 18.71
N ILE A 386 20.57 6.84 18.48
CA ILE A 386 20.64 5.91 17.35
C ILE A 386 19.38 6.09 16.51
N LEU A 387 19.56 6.55 15.28
CA LEU A 387 18.51 6.69 14.28
C LEU A 387 18.68 5.59 13.23
N ASP A 388 17.77 4.61 13.25
CA ASP A 388 17.80 3.47 12.34
C ASP A 388 16.91 3.69 11.11
N ASP A 389 17.38 3.23 9.94
CA ASP A 389 16.71 3.24 8.63
C ASP A 389 16.30 4.63 8.10
N LEU A 390 17.25 5.56 8.13
CA LEU A 390 17.12 6.86 7.50
C LEU A 390 17.17 6.72 5.96
N GLY A 391 16.06 7.00 5.26
CA GLY A 391 16.11 7.08 3.80
C GLY A 391 14.81 7.25 3.03
N GLN A 392 13.72 6.60 3.43
CA GLN A 392 12.43 6.66 2.71
C GLN A 392 11.59 7.90 3.08
N GLU A 393 11.87 8.49 4.25
CA GLU A 393 11.08 9.56 4.89
C GLU A 393 11.37 10.97 4.34
N HIS A 394 12.46 11.15 3.59
CA HIS A 394 12.91 12.46 3.07
C HIS A 394 11.97 13.09 2.02
N ASN A 395 10.91 12.41 1.63
CA ASN A 395 9.95 12.90 0.64
C ASN A 395 8.87 13.81 1.24
N SER A 396 8.79 13.95 2.58
CA SER A 396 7.86 14.88 3.24
C SER A 396 8.61 16.12 3.77
N PRO A 397 8.21 17.35 3.38
CA PRO A 397 8.80 18.58 3.90
C PRO A 397 8.77 18.68 5.43
N TRP A 398 7.72 18.14 6.07
CA TRP A 398 7.60 18.12 7.54
C TRP A 398 8.60 17.16 8.19
N ALA A 399 8.79 15.97 7.63
CA ALA A 399 9.76 15.01 8.13
C ALA A 399 11.19 15.57 7.99
N GLU A 400 11.48 16.19 6.85
CA GLU A 400 12.75 16.89 6.62
C GLU A 400 12.97 18.01 7.64
N GLU A 401 11.96 18.82 7.93
CA GLU A 401 12.04 19.88 8.93
C GLU A 401 12.38 19.33 10.33
N LYS A 402 11.68 18.29 10.80
CA LYS A 402 11.91 17.73 12.14
C LYS A 402 13.26 17.03 12.27
N LEU A 403 13.66 16.26 11.26
CA LEU A 403 14.99 15.65 11.19
C LEU A 403 16.08 16.73 11.15
N TYR A 404 15.87 17.80 10.38
CA TYR A 404 16.79 18.94 10.33
C TYR A 404 16.98 19.58 11.71
N GLN A 405 15.90 19.80 12.47
CA GLN A 405 15.99 20.34 13.84
C GLN A 405 16.83 19.44 14.77
N ILE A 406 16.64 18.11 14.71
CA ILE A 406 17.42 17.16 15.50
C ILE A 406 18.90 17.21 15.10
N PHE A 407 19.19 17.11 13.81
CA PHE A 407 20.57 17.07 13.32
C PHE A 407 21.34 18.36 13.57
N VAL A 408 20.72 19.53 13.37
CA VAL A 408 21.36 20.82 13.65
C VAL A 408 21.71 20.96 15.12
N HIS A 409 20.77 20.63 16.02
CA HIS A 409 20.99 20.70 17.45
C HIS A 409 22.17 19.81 17.86
N ARG A 410 22.12 18.53 17.48
CA ARG A 410 23.15 17.56 17.85
C ARG A 410 24.50 17.86 17.22
N HIS A 411 24.52 18.44 16.02
CA HIS A 411 25.75 18.87 15.35
C HIS A 411 26.40 20.03 16.11
N ASN A 412 25.63 21.07 16.43
CA ASN A 412 26.11 22.24 17.18
C ASN A 412 26.62 21.87 18.58
N HIS A 413 25.95 20.92 19.24
CA HIS A 413 26.32 20.44 20.59
C HIS A 413 27.29 19.26 20.58
N ARG A 414 27.72 18.79 19.39
CA ARG A 414 28.62 17.63 19.20
C ARG A 414 28.18 16.35 19.93
N LEU A 415 26.88 16.09 19.96
CA LEU A 415 26.32 14.97 20.70
C LEU A 415 26.50 13.64 19.95
N PRO A 416 26.91 12.54 20.63
CA PRO A 416 27.14 11.24 20.02
C PRO A 416 25.92 10.70 19.27
N THR A 417 26.05 10.42 17.97
CA THR A 417 24.91 9.98 17.14
C THR A 417 25.30 8.85 16.19
N VAL A 418 24.55 7.77 16.18
CA VAL A 418 24.65 6.70 15.18
C VAL A 418 23.47 6.82 14.21
N ILE A 419 23.75 6.73 12.92
CA ILE A 419 22.76 6.80 11.86
C ILE A 419 22.92 5.56 10.99
N THR A 420 21.82 4.87 10.68
CA THR A 420 21.81 3.86 9.63
C THR A 420 20.88 4.27 8.51
N GLY A 421 21.15 3.85 7.28
CA GLY A 421 20.29 4.19 6.15
C GLY A 421 20.64 3.51 4.84
N MET A 422 19.75 3.64 3.86
CA MET A 422 20.03 3.20 2.48
C MET A 422 20.65 4.31 1.63
N LEU A 423 20.48 5.57 2.03
CA LEU A 423 20.94 6.72 1.28
C LEU A 423 22.47 6.84 1.32
N ASP A 424 23.06 7.07 0.15
CA ASP A 424 24.44 7.49 0.05
C ASP A 424 24.53 9.01 0.30
N PHE A 425 24.83 9.38 1.55
CA PHE A 425 24.99 10.77 1.93
C PHE A 425 26.24 11.42 1.32
N THR A 426 27.09 10.71 0.58
CA THR A 426 28.24 11.32 -0.11
C THR A 426 27.81 12.12 -1.35
N GLU A 427 26.74 11.70 -2.02
CA GLU A 427 26.28 12.27 -3.29
C GLU A 427 25.13 13.28 -3.13
N GLN A 428 24.48 13.32 -1.96
CA GLN A 428 23.31 14.17 -1.74
C GLN A 428 23.65 15.64 -1.48
N THR A 429 22.82 16.55 -1.99
CA THR A 429 22.88 17.97 -1.64
C THR A 429 21.80 18.28 -0.61
N GLY A 430 22.10 19.15 0.35
CA GLY A 430 21.12 19.56 1.35
C GLY A 430 21.71 19.79 2.75
N PRO A 431 20.95 20.46 3.63
CA PRO A 431 21.43 20.85 4.94
C PRO A 431 21.71 19.66 5.86
N ILE A 432 20.88 18.61 5.84
CA ILE A 432 21.08 17.39 6.62
C ILE A 432 22.34 16.65 6.15
N ALA A 433 22.45 16.41 4.84
CA ALA A 433 23.59 15.71 4.25
C ALA A 433 24.92 16.44 4.52
N SER A 434 24.93 17.77 4.48
CA SER A 434 26.11 18.59 4.82
C SER A 434 26.62 18.35 6.25
N ARG A 435 25.71 18.19 7.21
CA ARG A 435 26.06 17.95 8.63
C ARG A 435 26.51 16.53 8.89
N ILE A 436 25.86 15.55 8.25
CA ILE A 436 26.26 14.14 8.30
C ILE A 436 27.69 13.98 7.73
N ARG A 437 28.01 14.69 6.65
CA ARG A 437 29.34 14.67 5.99
C ARG A 437 30.43 15.46 6.70
N ASP A 438 30.15 16.15 7.79
CA ASP A 438 31.17 16.92 8.50
C ASP A 438 32.23 15.98 9.08
N ALA A 439 33.38 15.90 8.40
CA ALA A 439 34.49 15.03 8.76
C ALA A 439 35.14 15.40 10.11
N THR A 440 34.88 16.60 10.65
CA THR A 440 35.35 16.99 11.97
C THR A 440 34.48 16.42 13.09
N LEU A 441 33.23 16.04 12.76
CA LEU A 441 32.26 15.52 13.69
C LEU A 441 31.99 14.03 13.50
N GLY A 442 32.04 13.50 12.28
CA GLY A 442 31.55 12.14 12.02
C GLY A 442 32.29 11.37 10.95
N ARG A 443 32.08 10.05 10.96
CA ARG A 443 32.60 9.11 9.98
C ARG A 443 31.46 8.44 9.21
N LEU A 444 31.56 8.50 7.89
CA LEU A 444 30.70 7.75 6.98
C LEU A 444 31.36 6.40 6.68
N VAL A 445 30.62 5.31 6.87
CA VAL A 445 31.08 3.95 6.58
C VAL A 445 30.06 3.26 5.70
N ARG A 446 30.47 2.98 4.47
CA ARG A 446 29.69 2.22 3.49
C ARG A 446 29.84 0.73 3.77
N ILE A 447 28.71 0.02 3.77
CA ILE A 447 28.63 -1.44 3.86
C ILE A 447 28.19 -1.99 2.51
N ASP A 448 29.13 -2.55 1.77
CA ASP A 448 28.89 -3.25 0.52
C ASP A 448 28.96 -4.76 0.80
N ALA A 449 27.81 -5.42 0.81
CA ALA A 449 27.73 -6.87 0.99
C ALA A 449 26.46 -7.43 0.33
N PRO A 450 26.45 -8.73 -0.01
CA PRO A 450 25.23 -9.43 -0.39
C PRO A 450 24.22 -9.44 0.78
N ASP A 451 22.92 -9.46 0.46
CA ASP A 451 21.87 -9.53 1.47
C ASP A 451 21.99 -10.85 2.26
N TYR A 452 22.09 -10.75 3.59
CA TYR A 452 22.17 -11.92 4.49
C TYR A 452 20.89 -12.78 4.46
N ARG A 453 19.77 -12.23 3.97
CA ARG A 453 18.45 -12.89 3.90
C ARG A 453 18.30 -13.77 2.66
N ILE A 454 19.09 -13.54 1.63
CA ILE A 454 19.01 -14.29 0.36
C ILE A 454 20.11 -15.35 0.34
N ARG A 455 19.86 -16.52 0.94
CA ARG A 455 20.79 -17.66 0.81
C ARG A 455 20.62 -18.27 -0.57
N GLU A 456 21.58 -18.06 -1.47
CA GLU A 456 21.67 -18.89 -2.68
C GLU A 456 22.01 -20.33 -2.26
N PRO A 457 21.30 -21.34 -2.79
CA PRO A 457 21.66 -22.73 -2.55
C PRO A 457 23.05 -22.99 -3.15
N ARG A 458 23.92 -23.60 -2.33
CA ARG A 458 25.28 -23.98 -2.70
C ARG A 458 25.33 -24.95 -3.87
#